data_AF-A0A4R2N4U8-F1
#
_entry.id   AF-A0A4R2N4U8-F1
#
_cell.length_a   1.000
_cell.length_b   1.000
_cell.length_c   1.000
_cell.angle_alpha   90.00
_cell.angle_beta   90.00
_cell.angle_gamma   90.00
#
_symmetry.space_group_name_H-M   'P 1'
#
loop_
_entity.id
_entity.type
_entity.pdbx_description
1 polymer ?
#
loop_
_entity_poly.entity_id
_entity_poly.type
_entity_poly.pdbx_seq_one_letter_code
_entity_poly.pdbx_strand_id
1 'polypeptide(L)'
;MKPAPPLHTRALRLACQALCLAGLAHSATAQAAAATPAAPPAPLRLDSPEERALLIERINAALERTNQKHTPRPRGRAAATAVRTIPSVTVQVPAAPKPAPVRARKKGNGAATAAAATAALAATAAIANTAADQAQPTDSAPPADAGAPNSAAMPPTPAPAPEPTPVQAQTAATPAPAAPAATTAASTPAPTTAPPVVQPPAANALSASRQELMARAAALAAALAPTPAPPPADPATVPWSYQGETGPQAWGQLHPAFATCAQGQRQSPLHITAADTVAGPADPLRPGAQVFSGTLMHTGKAIELEVEGIQTLVLRGRPWQLHSVQFHHPAEEKIHHQNFPMATDLVYHGPEGQMAVLSVPMQLGTPNPFLAKIWTHMPLDRADSVRLPPGQLQVQELLPRDLRYYQYLGSLTTPPCTEGVLRLVLKTPVSISPEQLRLLARLAPANARPAQATHGRLVREAQ
;
A
#
# COMPACT_ATOMS: atom_id res chain seq x y z
N MET A 1 -21.94 -4.82 -73.33
CA MET A 1 -20.58 -4.23 -73.35
C MET A 1 -20.69 -2.72 -73.19
N LYS A 2 -20.07 -2.13 -72.15
CA LYS A 2 -19.55 -0.74 -72.08
C LYS A 2 -18.66 -0.63 -70.81
N PRO A 3 -17.69 0.31 -70.74
CA PRO A 3 -16.51 0.15 -69.90
C PRO A 3 -16.58 0.85 -68.52
N ALA A 4 -15.58 0.58 -67.67
CA ALA A 4 -15.36 1.24 -66.39
C ALA A 4 -14.71 2.64 -66.54
N PRO A 5 -14.94 3.58 -65.60
CA PRO A 5 -14.29 4.89 -65.58
C PRO A 5 -12.89 4.86 -64.93
N PRO A 6 -11.95 5.75 -65.32
CA PRO A 6 -10.58 5.77 -64.80
C PRO A 6 -10.40 6.58 -63.51
N LEU A 7 -9.32 6.29 -62.79
CA LEU A 7 -8.80 7.06 -61.67
C LEU A 7 -8.12 8.35 -62.15
N HIS A 8 -8.47 9.53 -61.59
CA HIS A 8 -7.53 10.66 -61.32
C HIS A 8 -8.27 11.84 -60.63
N THR A 9 -8.52 11.78 -59.32
CA THR A 9 -9.12 12.92 -58.58
C THR A 9 -8.82 12.96 -57.07
N ARG A 10 -7.59 12.69 -56.64
CA ARG A 10 -7.16 12.85 -55.22
C ARG A 10 -5.95 13.75 -54.95
N ALA A 11 -5.22 14.18 -55.97
CA ALA A 11 -4.04 15.05 -55.79
C ALA A 11 -4.37 16.55 -55.61
N LEU A 12 -5.56 17.01 -56.00
CA LEU A 12 -5.88 18.44 -56.14
C LEU A 12 -6.95 18.95 -55.15
N ARG A 13 -6.86 18.55 -53.88
CA ARG A 13 -7.65 19.16 -52.77
C ARG A 13 -6.87 19.47 -51.49
N LEU A 14 -5.58 19.09 -51.38
CA LEU A 14 -4.76 19.42 -50.19
C LEU A 14 -4.10 20.82 -50.23
N ALA A 15 -4.06 21.48 -51.39
CA ALA A 15 -3.34 22.75 -51.57
C ALA A 15 -4.10 24.01 -51.09
N CYS A 16 -5.34 23.89 -50.59
CA CYS A 16 -6.25 25.04 -50.37
C CYS A 16 -6.61 25.31 -48.89
N GLN A 17 -5.85 24.76 -47.93
CA GLN A 17 -6.05 25.04 -46.49
C GLN A 17 -4.79 25.54 -45.76
N ALA A 18 -3.66 25.70 -46.46
CA ALA A 18 -2.39 26.16 -45.87
C ALA A 18 -2.22 27.70 -45.84
N LEU A 19 -3.21 28.48 -46.28
CA LEU A 19 -3.11 29.93 -46.52
C LEU A 19 -4.21 30.76 -45.80
N CYS A 20 -4.55 30.38 -44.57
CA CYS A 20 -5.38 31.17 -43.64
C CYS A 20 -4.71 31.36 -42.26
N LEU A 21 -3.38 31.47 -42.23
CA LEU A 21 -2.58 31.67 -41.01
C LEU A 21 -1.64 32.90 -41.13
N ALA A 22 -2.19 34.03 -41.55
CA ALA A 22 -1.53 35.33 -41.47
C ALA A 22 -2.57 36.46 -41.35
N GLY A 23 -2.37 37.36 -40.38
CA GLY A 23 -3.15 38.60 -40.25
C GLY A 23 -4.41 38.51 -39.39
N LEU A 24 -4.27 38.71 -38.07
CA LEU A 24 -4.97 39.77 -37.32
C LEU A 24 -4.45 39.80 -35.86
N ALA A 25 -3.51 40.70 -35.61
CA ALA A 25 -3.04 41.11 -34.30
C ALA A 25 -2.87 42.63 -34.31
N HIS A 26 -2.86 43.26 -33.12
CA HIS A 26 -3.24 44.67 -32.83
C HIS A 26 -4.76 44.86 -32.72
N SER A 27 -5.32 45.51 -31.69
CA SER A 27 -4.74 45.99 -30.43
C SER A 27 -5.82 46.14 -29.35
N ALA A 28 -5.57 45.67 -28.12
CA ALA A 28 -6.32 46.08 -26.92
C ALA A 28 -5.56 45.70 -25.63
N THR A 29 -4.83 46.65 -25.04
CA THR A 29 -4.30 46.53 -23.67
C THR A 29 -5.31 47.06 -22.65
N ALA A 30 -5.69 46.25 -21.66
CA ALA A 30 -6.48 46.67 -20.51
C ALA A 30 -5.93 46.01 -19.23
N GLN A 31 -5.93 46.73 -18.10
CA GLN A 31 -5.25 46.26 -16.89
C GLN A 31 -5.87 45.00 -16.28
N ALA A 32 -5.00 44.03 -15.95
CA ALA A 32 -5.31 43.00 -14.97
C ALA A 32 -5.27 43.60 -13.55
N ALA A 33 -6.42 44.02 -13.03
CA ALA A 33 -6.56 44.33 -11.62
C ALA A 33 -6.43 43.03 -10.79
N ALA A 34 -5.57 43.03 -9.77
CA ALA A 34 -5.36 41.87 -8.93
C ALA A 34 -6.58 41.61 -8.04
N ALA A 35 -7.43 40.67 -8.45
CA ALA A 35 -8.55 40.21 -7.64
C ALA A 35 -8.03 39.33 -6.49
N THR A 36 -8.11 39.84 -5.25
CA THR A 36 -7.87 39.05 -4.04
C THR A 36 -8.77 37.80 -4.06
N PRO A 37 -8.24 36.59 -3.82
CA PRO A 37 -9.07 35.39 -3.78
C PRO A 37 -10.08 35.52 -2.64
N ALA A 38 -11.37 35.49 -2.97
CA ALA A 38 -12.44 35.51 -1.99
C ALA A 38 -12.32 34.29 -1.07
N ALA A 39 -12.44 34.51 0.24
CA ALA A 39 -12.40 33.41 1.21
C ALA A 39 -13.50 32.38 0.90
N PRO A 40 -13.23 31.07 1.07
CA PRO A 40 -14.24 30.04 0.84
C PRO A 40 -15.45 30.29 1.75
N PRO A 41 -16.69 30.10 1.25
CA PRO A 41 -17.88 30.29 2.08
C PRO A 41 -17.83 29.33 3.27
N ALA A 42 -18.12 29.86 4.46
CA ALA A 42 -18.10 29.07 5.68
C ALA A 42 -19.06 27.87 5.58
N PRO A 43 -18.70 26.69 6.14
CA PRO A 43 -19.57 25.53 6.11
C PRO A 43 -20.90 25.86 6.80
N LEU A 44 -22.00 25.48 6.15
CA LEU A 44 -23.36 25.77 6.59
C LEU A 44 -23.68 25.00 7.88
N ARG A 45 -23.40 25.61 9.03
CA ARG A 45 -23.86 25.11 10.32
C ARG A 45 -25.36 25.38 10.45
N LEU A 46 -26.07 24.35 10.89
CA LEU A 46 -27.50 24.38 11.14
C LEU A 46 -27.67 24.10 12.62
N ASP A 47 -27.27 25.08 13.45
CA ASP A 47 -27.13 24.85 14.89
C ASP A 47 -28.50 24.86 15.59
N SER A 48 -29.51 25.55 15.05
CA SER A 48 -30.90 25.49 15.54
C SER A 48 -31.73 24.33 14.93
N PRO A 49 -32.87 23.94 15.54
CA PRO A 49 -33.85 23.06 14.90
C PRO A 49 -34.62 23.75 13.75
N GLU A 50 -34.81 25.07 13.84
CA GLU A 50 -35.63 25.85 12.90
C GLU A 50 -34.94 26.04 11.54
N GLU A 51 -33.62 26.28 11.52
CA GLU A 51 -32.83 26.30 10.29
C GLU A 51 -32.83 24.95 9.57
N ARG A 52 -32.87 23.83 10.31
CA ARG A 52 -33.03 22.48 9.74
C ARG A 52 -34.40 22.30 9.09
N ALA A 53 -35.48 22.75 9.74
CA ALA A 53 -36.83 22.71 9.17
C ALA A 53 -36.91 23.56 7.88
N LEU A 54 -36.41 24.80 7.92
CA LEU A 54 -36.38 25.70 6.76
C LEU A 54 -35.52 25.16 5.60
N LEU A 55 -34.42 24.47 5.89
CA LEU A 55 -33.63 23.82 4.84
C LEU A 55 -34.37 22.63 4.21
N ILE A 56 -35.05 21.80 5.01
CA ILE A 56 -35.86 20.68 4.51
C ILE A 56 -36.99 21.20 3.60
N GLU A 57 -37.70 22.27 4.00
CA GLU A 57 -38.71 22.93 3.18
C GLU A 57 -38.14 23.41 1.85
N ARG A 58 -36.99 24.10 1.87
CA ARG A 58 -36.32 24.60 0.67
C ARG A 58 -35.83 23.49 -0.27
N ILE A 59 -35.40 22.34 0.27
CA ILE A 59 -35.02 21.15 -0.50
C ILE A 59 -36.27 20.53 -1.16
N ASN A 60 -37.36 20.35 -0.41
CA ASN A 60 -38.61 19.81 -0.94
C ASN A 60 -39.19 20.70 -2.04
N ALA A 61 -39.24 22.02 -1.84
CA ALA A 61 -39.65 22.98 -2.85
C ALA A 61 -38.71 23.02 -4.08
N ALA A 62 -37.45 22.58 -3.98
CA ALA A 62 -36.55 22.42 -5.13
C ALA A 62 -36.81 21.09 -5.88
N LEU A 63 -37.10 20.01 -5.16
CA LEU A 63 -37.52 18.72 -5.72
C LEU A 63 -38.84 18.85 -6.50
N GLU A 64 -39.84 19.52 -5.94
CA GLU A 64 -41.13 19.75 -6.61
C GLU A 64 -40.98 20.54 -7.92
N ARG A 65 -40.24 21.65 -7.91
CA ARG A 65 -39.91 22.43 -9.12
C ARG A 65 -39.11 21.62 -10.15
N THR A 66 -38.34 20.63 -9.71
CA THR A 66 -37.63 19.70 -10.60
C THR A 66 -38.59 18.68 -11.20
N ASN A 67 -39.48 18.09 -10.39
CA ASN A 67 -40.50 17.14 -10.85
C ASN A 67 -41.48 17.80 -11.86
N GLN A 68 -41.95 19.02 -11.59
CA GLN A 68 -42.81 19.79 -12.50
C GLN A 68 -42.14 20.10 -13.85
N LYS A 69 -40.81 20.25 -13.89
CA LYS A 69 -40.05 20.40 -15.15
C LYS A 69 -39.91 19.09 -15.94
N HIS A 70 -40.09 17.93 -15.31
CA HIS A 70 -39.93 16.61 -15.93
C HIS A 70 -41.26 15.88 -16.22
N THR A 71 -42.41 16.40 -15.76
CA THR A 71 -43.74 15.91 -16.19
C THR A 71 -43.99 16.22 -17.67
N PRO A 72 -44.15 15.21 -18.55
CA PRO A 72 -44.38 15.44 -19.98
C PRO A 72 -45.80 15.94 -20.24
N ARG A 73 -45.93 17.02 -21.04
CA ARG A 73 -47.24 17.50 -21.51
C ARG A 73 -47.82 16.50 -22.54
N PRO A 74 -49.08 16.04 -22.41
CA PRO A 74 -49.63 15.03 -23.29
C PRO A 74 -49.84 15.56 -24.72
N ARG A 75 -49.20 14.91 -25.70
CA ARG A 75 -49.61 14.91 -27.11
C ARG A 75 -49.96 13.48 -27.52
N GLY A 76 -50.90 13.34 -28.46
CA GLY A 76 -51.74 12.16 -28.62
C GLY A 76 -51.06 10.81 -28.85
N ARG A 77 -51.78 9.76 -28.42
CA ARG A 77 -51.60 8.31 -28.69
C ARG A 77 -50.37 7.61 -28.08
N ALA A 78 -50.62 7.08 -26.88
CA ALA A 78 -50.39 5.67 -26.54
C ALA A 78 -49.00 5.06 -26.80
N ALA A 79 -48.06 5.35 -25.91
CA ALA A 79 -47.01 4.41 -25.51
C ALA A 79 -46.95 4.40 -23.96
N ALA A 80 -46.99 3.21 -23.34
CA ALA A 80 -47.04 3.08 -21.89
C ALA A 80 -45.64 3.28 -21.26
N THR A 81 -45.29 4.54 -20.96
CA THR A 81 -44.03 4.88 -20.30
C THR A 81 -44.23 4.99 -18.79
N ALA A 82 -43.52 4.17 -18.02
CA ALA A 82 -43.61 4.17 -16.55
C ALA A 82 -43.07 5.50 -15.96
N VAL A 83 -43.95 6.25 -15.30
CA VAL A 83 -43.59 7.50 -14.62
C VAL A 83 -42.80 7.19 -13.36
N ARG A 84 -41.51 7.55 -13.33
CA ARG A 84 -40.69 7.51 -12.11
C ARG A 84 -40.89 8.78 -11.30
N THR A 85 -41.85 8.77 -10.38
CA THR A 85 -41.91 9.73 -9.28
C THR A 85 -40.77 9.44 -8.29
N ILE A 86 -40.05 10.47 -7.88
CA ILE A 86 -39.06 10.37 -6.78
C ILE A 86 -39.86 10.37 -5.45
N PRO A 87 -39.67 9.39 -4.55
CA PRO A 87 -40.37 9.38 -3.26
C PRO A 87 -39.87 10.48 -2.33
N SER A 88 -40.80 11.16 -1.65
CA SER A 88 -40.48 12.17 -0.64
C SER A 88 -39.83 11.54 0.60
N VAL A 89 -38.86 12.24 1.20
CA VAL A 89 -38.16 11.77 2.41
C VAL A 89 -38.89 12.26 3.66
N THR A 90 -39.56 11.33 4.36
CA THR A 90 -40.16 11.60 5.67
C THR A 90 -39.14 11.34 6.79
N VAL A 91 -38.68 12.39 7.46
CA VAL A 91 -37.80 12.28 8.64
C VAL A 91 -38.66 12.33 9.92
N GLN A 92 -38.74 11.21 10.65
CA GLN A 92 -39.28 11.23 12.02
C GLN A 92 -38.19 11.65 13.00
N VAL A 93 -38.43 12.73 13.74
CA VAL A 93 -37.58 13.14 14.87
C VAL A 93 -38.13 12.46 16.14
N PRO A 94 -37.36 11.60 16.83
CA PRO A 94 -37.81 11.01 18.09
C PRO A 94 -37.87 12.07 19.20
N ALA A 95 -38.95 12.04 19.99
CA ALA A 95 -39.11 12.94 21.13
C ALA A 95 -38.09 12.63 22.23
N ALA A 96 -37.53 13.68 22.86
CA ALA A 96 -36.52 13.52 23.90
C ALA A 96 -37.07 12.79 25.14
N PRO A 97 -36.32 11.83 25.72
CA PRO A 97 -36.76 11.11 26.91
C PRO A 97 -36.80 12.01 28.14
N LYS A 98 -37.87 11.91 28.94
CA LYS A 98 -37.96 12.58 30.25
C LYS A 98 -36.93 11.99 31.23
N PRO A 99 -36.29 12.82 32.09
CA PRO A 99 -35.36 12.32 33.09
C PRO A 99 -36.08 11.52 34.18
N ALA A 100 -35.56 10.34 34.50
CA ALA A 100 -36.00 9.53 35.64
C ALA A 100 -35.28 9.98 36.95
N PRO A 101 -35.92 9.86 38.13
CA PRO A 101 -35.40 10.43 39.37
C PRO A 101 -34.23 9.65 39.97
N VAL A 102 -33.24 10.38 40.48
CA VAL A 102 -32.10 9.82 41.22
C VAL A 102 -32.54 9.29 42.60
N ARG A 103 -32.05 8.11 42.99
CA ARG A 103 -32.03 7.66 44.40
C ARG A 103 -30.61 7.28 44.83
N ALA A 104 -30.30 7.53 46.09
CA ALA A 104 -28.94 7.57 46.62
C ALA A 104 -28.41 6.20 47.10
N ARG A 105 -27.08 6.10 47.17
CA ARG A 105 -26.31 4.97 47.71
C ARG A 105 -26.59 4.71 49.21
N LYS A 106 -26.36 3.47 49.66
CA LYS A 106 -25.87 3.21 51.04
C LYS A 106 -24.74 2.16 51.00
N LYS A 107 -23.86 2.19 52.01
CA LYS A 107 -22.63 1.37 52.14
C LYS A 107 -22.92 -0.01 52.74
N GLY A 108 -22.02 -0.98 52.51
CA GLY A 108 -21.94 -2.24 53.28
C GLY A 108 -20.73 -3.08 52.85
N ASN A 109 -19.81 -3.38 53.78
CA ASN A 109 -18.56 -4.09 53.50
C ASN A 109 -18.74 -5.63 53.57
N GLY A 110 -17.90 -6.36 52.83
CA GLY A 110 -16.92 -7.22 53.51
C GLY A 110 -16.94 -8.74 53.33
N ALA A 111 -15.73 -9.26 53.03
CA ALA A 111 -15.18 -10.59 53.38
C ALA A 111 -15.62 -11.88 52.66
N ALA A 112 -14.60 -12.71 52.38
CA ALA A 112 -14.59 -14.19 52.36
C ALA A 112 -15.39 -14.96 51.28
N THR A 113 -15.04 -16.19 50.87
CA THR A 113 -13.74 -16.92 50.76
C THR A 113 -13.94 -18.13 49.84
N ALA A 114 -12.85 -18.61 49.21
CA ALA A 114 -12.53 -20.01 48.87
C ALA A 114 -13.49 -20.92 48.04
N ALA A 115 -12.87 -21.56 47.03
CA ALA A 115 -12.96 -22.99 46.68
C ALA A 115 -14.32 -23.68 46.36
N ALA A 116 -14.54 -23.87 45.04
CA ALA A 116 -14.60 -25.19 44.35
C ALA A 116 -15.68 -26.27 44.64
N ALA A 117 -15.85 -27.13 43.61
CA ALA A 117 -16.26 -28.55 43.64
C ALA A 117 -17.74 -28.98 43.40
N THR A 118 -18.05 -29.22 42.11
CA THR A 118 -18.74 -30.43 41.56
C THR A 118 -20.24 -30.75 41.82
N ALA A 119 -20.77 -31.61 40.92
CA ALA A 119 -22.11 -32.23 40.83
C ALA A 119 -23.30 -31.26 40.56
N ALA A 120 -24.14 -31.37 39.52
CA ALA A 120 -24.61 -32.44 38.62
C ALA A 120 -25.79 -33.30 39.13
N LEU A 121 -26.99 -33.00 38.60
CA LEU A 121 -28.17 -33.83 38.23
C LEU A 121 -29.16 -32.82 37.56
N ALA A 122 -29.86 -32.99 36.43
CA ALA A 122 -30.46 -34.10 35.67
C ALA A 122 -31.99 -34.28 35.90
N ALA A 123 -32.79 -33.74 34.97
CA ALA A 123 -34.17 -34.11 34.59
C ALA A 123 -34.49 -33.36 33.26
N THR A 124 -34.82 -33.98 32.10
CA THR A 124 -36.12 -34.56 31.64
C THR A 124 -37.32 -33.61 31.76
N ALA A 125 -38.27 -33.54 30.81
CA ALA A 125 -38.57 -34.33 29.59
C ALA A 125 -38.68 -33.40 28.35
N ALA A 126 -38.49 -33.77 27.08
CA ALA A 126 -38.79 -34.98 26.29
C ALA A 126 -40.26 -35.12 25.83
N ILE A 127 -40.48 -34.96 24.51
CA ILE A 127 -41.54 -35.59 23.71
C ILE A 127 -40.86 -36.06 22.41
N ALA A 128 -41.22 -37.24 21.91
CA ALA A 128 -40.62 -37.85 20.72
C ALA A 128 -41.69 -38.42 19.76
N ASN A 129 -41.30 -38.61 18.50
CA ASN A 129 -41.55 -39.79 17.64
C ASN A 129 -40.78 -39.56 16.31
N THR A 130 -39.92 -40.45 15.77
CA THR A 130 -40.08 -41.86 15.31
C THR A 130 -41.06 -42.00 14.13
N ALA A 131 -40.79 -42.78 13.06
CA ALA A 131 -39.56 -43.43 12.53
C ALA A 131 -39.69 -43.42 10.96
N ALA A 132 -39.01 -44.14 10.06
CA ALA A 132 -38.05 -45.27 9.99
C ALA A 132 -37.37 -45.15 8.57
N ASP A 133 -36.84 -46.09 7.76
CA ASP A 133 -36.04 -47.37 7.77
C ASP A 133 -35.86 -47.73 6.26
N GLN A 134 -34.92 -48.46 5.64
CA GLN A 134 -33.64 -49.20 5.88
C GLN A 134 -32.92 -49.29 4.49
N ALA A 135 -31.65 -49.67 4.25
CA ALA A 135 -30.39 -49.80 5.01
C ALA A 135 -29.23 -50.00 3.96
N GLN A 136 -28.12 -50.67 4.29
CA GLN A 136 -27.06 -51.14 3.36
C GLN A 136 -26.87 -52.67 3.46
N PRO A 137 -26.16 -53.28 2.49
CA PRO A 137 -24.92 -54.04 2.77
C PRO A 137 -23.70 -53.38 2.06
N THR A 138 -22.44 -53.37 2.53
CA THR A 138 -21.46 -54.45 2.81
C THR A 138 -21.13 -55.33 1.58
N ASP A 139 -19.90 -55.78 1.30
CA ASP A 139 -18.63 -55.78 2.07
C ASP A 139 -17.37 -55.92 1.15
N SER A 140 -16.17 -56.06 1.72
CA SER A 140 -14.94 -56.75 1.21
C SER A 140 -13.75 -55.97 0.64
N ALA A 141 -12.59 -56.14 1.30
CA ALA A 141 -11.20 -56.10 0.84
C ALA A 141 -10.31 -56.81 1.92
N PRO A 142 -9.01 -57.13 1.75
CA PRO A 142 -8.09 -56.99 0.61
C PRO A 142 -7.51 -58.39 0.17
N PRO A 143 -6.28 -58.50 -0.38
CA PRO A 143 -5.07 -58.63 0.45
C PRO A 143 -3.86 -57.80 -0.05
N ALA A 144 -2.65 -58.05 0.48
CA ALA A 144 -1.48 -57.17 0.36
C ALA A 144 -0.16 -57.88 -0.07
N ASP A 145 0.81 -57.09 -0.51
CA ASP A 145 2.27 -57.33 -0.51
C ASP A 145 2.95 -55.94 -0.38
N ALA A 146 3.85 -55.67 0.57
CA ALA A 146 5.27 -56.06 0.66
C ALA A 146 6.15 -55.41 -0.44
N GLY A 147 7.09 -54.51 -0.06
CA GLY A 147 7.86 -53.76 -1.07
C GLY A 147 8.82 -52.65 -0.58
N ALA A 148 9.48 -52.82 0.57
CA ALA A 148 10.59 -51.96 1.02
C ALA A 148 11.63 -52.85 1.74
N PRO A 149 12.95 -52.57 1.69
CA PRO A 149 13.55 -51.24 1.57
C PRO A 149 14.64 -51.09 0.48
N ASN A 150 15.13 -49.86 0.29
CA ASN A 150 16.58 -49.63 0.30
C ASN A 150 16.94 -48.17 0.60
N SER A 151 18.00 -47.98 1.39
CA SER A 151 18.52 -46.65 1.75
C SER A 151 19.43 -46.11 0.66
N ALA A 152 19.22 -44.86 0.24
CA ALA A 152 20.19 -44.08 -0.52
C ALA A 152 20.62 -42.88 0.33
N ALA A 153 21.93 -42.72 0.55
CA ALA A 153 22.46 -41.76 1.51
C ALA A 153 22.46 -40.32 0.97
N MET A 154 22.42 -39.35 1.90
CA MET A 154 22.73 -37.95 1.61
C MET A 154 24.18 -37.80 1.13
N PRO A 155 24.48 -37.05 0.06
CA PRO A 155 25.79 -36.45 -0.11
C PRO A 155 25.98 -35.34 0.95
N PRO A 156 27.18 -35.19 1.54
CA PRO A 156 27.40 -34.22 2.61
C PRO A 156 27.52 -32.78 2.11
N THR A 157 27.06 -31.83 2.92
CA THR A 157 27.29 -30.40 2.72
C THR A 157 28.78 -30.06 2.89
N PRO A 158 29.42 -29.35 1.95
CA PRO A 158 30.76 -28.81 2.17
C PRO A 158 30.71 -27.64 3.16
N ALA A 159 31.56 -27.69 4.19
CA ALA A 159 31.80 -26.58 5.12
C ALA A 159 32.59 -25.44 4.43
N PRO A 160 32.49 -24.18 4.91
CA PRO A 160 33.04 -23.02 4.21
C PRO A 160 34.59 -22.96 4.25
N ALA A 161 35.17 -22.42 3.18
CA ALA A 161 36.57 -22.02 3.14
C ALA A 161 36.79 -20.70 3.92
N PRO A 162 37.97 -20.49 4.54
CA PRO A 162 38.25 -19.31 5.35
C PRO A 162 38.53 -18.05 4.52
N GLU A 163 38.21 -16.89 5.08
CA GLU A 163 38.54 -15.57 4.51
C GLU A 163 40.04 -15.24 4.67
N PRO A 164 40.69 -14.59 3.68
CA PRO A 164 42.04 -14.07 3.82
C PRO A 164 42.05 -12.67 4.48
N THR A 165 42.50 -12.60 5.73
CA THR A 165 42.75 -11.34 6.46
C THR A 165 43.81 -10.48 5.74
N PRO A 166 43.64 -9.15 5.61
CA PRO A 166 44.50 -8.32 4.76
C PRO A 166 45.90 -8.07 5.34
N VAL A 167 46.92 -8.16 4.47
CA VAL A 167 48.31 -7.80 4.80
C VAL A 167 48.48 -6.28 4.78
N GLN A 168 48.88 -5.70 5.91
CA GLN A 168 49.27 -4.29 5.99
C GLN A 168 50.71 -4.12 5.49
N ALA A 169 50.89 -3.36 4.40
CA ALA A 169 52.22 -2.93 3.95
C ALA A 169 52.72 -1.78 4.85
N GLN A 170 53.81 -2.02 5.59
CA GLN A 170 54.38 -1.04 6.52
C GLN A 170 55.31 -0.03 5.82
N THR A 171 55.42 1.14 6.44
CA THR A 171 56.31 2.24 6.03
C THR A 171 57.78 1.89 6.15
N ALA A 172 58.60 2.31 5.19
CA ALA A 172 60.05 2.42 5.33
C ALA A 172 60.53 3.79 4.85
N ALA A 173 61.05 4.63 5.75
CA ALA A 173 61.57 5.96 5.42
C ALA A 173 62.65 6.39 6.42
N THR A 174 63.93 6.29 6.02
CA THR A 174 65.13 6.86 6.66
C THR A 174 66.38 6.40 5.89
N PRO A 175 67.56 7.01 6.06
CA PRO A 175 67.83 8.43 6.36
C PRO A 175 68.77 9.07 5.31
N ALA A 176 68.99 10.37 5.41
CA ALA A 176 70.11 11.06 4.75
C ALA A 176 70.95 11.80 5.80
N PRO A 177 72.25 11.49 5.90
CA PRO A 177 73.23 12.53 6.24
C PRO A 177 74.60 12.35 5.56
N ALA A 178 75.17 13.43 5.01
CA ALA A 178 76.61 13.77 5.10
C ALA A 178 76.96 15.01 4.24
N ALA A 179 77.71 15.95 4.81
CA ALA A 179 78.47 16.97 4.09
C ALA A 179 79.68 17.41 4.95
N PRO A 180 80.93 17.41 4.43
CA PRO A 180 82.12 17.84 5.17
C PRO A 180 82.59 19.28 4.85
N ALA A 181 83.59 19.72 5.62
CA ALA A 181 84.33 21.01 5.60
C ALA A 181 84.89 21.45 4.21
N ALA A 182 85.53 22.62 3.98
CA ALA A 182 86.27 23.58 4.84
C ALA A 182 86.50 24.95 4.12
N THR A 183 87.19 26.00 4.61
CA THR A 183 87.23 26.73 5.91
C THR A 183 88.15 27.97 5.78
N THR A 184 87.60 29.19 5.75
CA THR A 184 88.32 30.49 5.93
C THR A 184 87.34 31.50 6.57
N ALA A 185 87.61 32.29 7.64
CA ALA A 185 88.79 32.96 8.21
C ALA A 185 88.98 34.43 7.76
N ALA A 186 88.48 35.39 8.56
CA ALA A 186 89.11 36.72 8.80
C ALA A 186 88.40 37.55 9.91
N SER A 187 89.22 38.20 10.76
CA SER A 187 89.01 39.49 11.43
C SER A 187 87.79 39.78 12.33
N THR A 188 87.99 39.63 13.64
CA THR A 188 87.23 40.32 14.72
C THR A 188 87.64 41.80 14.87
N PRO A 189 86.80 42.65 15.47
CA PRO A 189 87.27 43.49 16.58
C PRO A 189 86.43 43.32 17.86
N ALA A 190 86.97 43.80 18.99
CA ALA A 190 86.53 43.44 20.35
C ALA A 190 85.15 44.01 20.77
N PRO A 191 84.42 43.33 21.69
CA PRO A 191 83.11 43.79 22.17
C PRO A 191 83.21 44.86 23.26
N THR A 192 82.44 45.94 23.12
CA THR A 192 82.12 46.84 24.24
C THR A 192 81.06 46.20 25.12
N THR A 193 81.33 46.07 26.43
CA THR A 193 80.40 45.45 27.39
C THR A 193 79.19 46.34 27.67
N ALA A 194 78.02 45.92 27.20
CA ALA A 194 76.71 46.43 27.63
C ALA A 194 76.01 45.40 28.55
N PRO A 195 75.15 45.82 29.49
CA PRO A 195 74.44 44.91 30.39
C PRO A 195 73.46 43.99 29.63
N PRO A 196 73.08 42.82 30.19
CA PRO A 196 72.27 41.83 29.48
C PRO A 196 70.84 42.32 29.24
N VAL A 197 70.56 42.73 28.00
CA VAL A 197 69.19 42.93 27.51
C VAL A 197 68.55 41.56 27.32
N VAL A 198 67.50 41.28 28.10
CA VAL A 198 66.67 40.08 27.93
C VAL A 198 66.00 40.16 26.56
N GLN A 199 66.42 39.31 25.62
CA GLN A 199 65.74 39.19 24.34
C GLN A 199 64.33 38.59 24.56
N PRO A 200 63.26 39.18 24.00
CA PRO A 200 61.97 38.50 23.96
C PRO A 200 62.11 37.22 23.12
N PRO A 201 61.38 36.14 23.45
CA PRO A 201 61.48 34.88 22.72
C PRO A 201 61.14 35.10 21.24
N ALA A 202 62.03 34.63 20.35
CA ALA A 202 61.90 34.84 18.92
C ALA A 202 60.54 34.34 18.38
N ALA A 203 59.99 35.03 17.37
CA ALA A 203 58.66 34.75 16.82
C ALA A 203 58.44 33.26 16.44
N ASN A 204 59.50 32.56 16.05
CA ASN A 204 59.52 31.13 15.75
C ASN A 204 59.04 30.25 16.92
N ALA A 205 59.29 30.66 18.17
CA ALA A 205 58.81 29.95 19.36
C ALA A 205 57.29 30.09 19.55
N LEU A 206 56.73 31.26 19.22
CA LEU A 206 55.29 31.50 19.27
C LEU A 206 54.55 30.76 18.14
N SER A 207 55.14 30.67 16.94
CA SER A 207 54.57 29.84 15.87
C SER A 207 54.65 28.34 16.19
N ALA A 208 55.76 27.85 16.74
CA ALA A 208 55.89 26.45 17.16
C ALA A 208 54.88 26.09 18.28
N SER A 209 54.76 26.95 19.30
CA SER A 209 53.77 26.77 20.37
C SER A 209 52.33 26.74 19.83
N ARG A 210 52.00 27.61 18.87
CA ARG A 210 50.67 27.63 18.22
C ARG A 210 50.42 26.36 17.38
N GLN A 211 51.43 25.86 16.67
CA GLN A 211 51.35 24.60 15.92
C GLN A 211 51.14 23.41 16.85
N GLU A 212 51.86 23.33 17.98
CA GLU A 212 51.70 22.24 18.94
C GLU A 212 50.35 22.31 19.67
N LEU A 213 49.86 23.51 20.00
CA LEU A 213 48.49 23.71 20.51
C LEU A 213 47.43 23.22 19.52
N MET A 214 47.59 23.51 18.23
CA MET A 214 46.68 23.01 17.18
C MET A 214 46.79 21.49 17.00
N ALA A 215 47.99 20.91 17.03
CA ALA A 215 48.19 19.47 16.94
C ALA A 215 47.58 18.73 18.15
N ARG A 216 47.78 19.24 19.37
CA ARG A 216 47.17 18.72 20.60
C ARG A 216 45.65 18.87 20.57
N ALA A 217 45.11 19.99 20.09
CA ALA A 217 43.67 20.17 19.93
C ALA A 217 43.05 19.21 18.90
N ALA A 218 43.73 18.98 17.76
CA ALA A 218 43.31 18.01 16.76
C ALA A 218 43.37 16.57 17.29
N ALA A 219 44.41 16.21 18.04
CA ALA A 219 44.51 14.91 18.71
C ALA A 219 43.42 14.72 19.77
N LEU A 220 43.09 15.77 20.54
CA LEU A 220 41.99 15.73 21.51
C LEU A 220 40.62 15.59 20.82
N ALA A 221 40.41 16.29 19.69
CA ALA A 221 39.20 16.17 18.89
C ALA A 221 39.06 14.78 18.22
N ALA A 222 40.17 14.16 17.82
CA ALA A 222 40.17 12.78 17.31
C ALA A 222 40.02 11.72 18.43
N ALA A 223 40.38 12.05 19.68
CA ALA A 223 40.18 11.20 20.85
C ALA A 223 38.75 11.29 21.43
N LEU A 224 37.97 12.32 21.04
CA LEU A 224 36.52 12.32 21.27
C LEU A 224 35.88 11.30 20.32
N ALA A 225 35.46 10.17 20.88
CA ALA A 225 34.62 9.23 20.14
C ALA A 225 33.38 9.98 19.60
N PRO A 226 32.99 9.76 18.33
CA PRO A 226 31.82 10.43 17.77
C PRO A 226 30.60 10.07 18.62
N THR A 227 29.85 11.09 19.06
CA THR A 227 28.60 10.87 19.81
C THR A 227 27.71 9.93 19.02
N PRO A 228 27.26 8.79 19.59
CA PRO A 228 26.44 7.84 18.86
C PRO A 228 25.22 8.56 18.32
N ALA A 229 24.93 8.35 17.03
CA ALA A 229 23.77 8.95 16.39
C ALA A 229 22.50 8.59 17.18
N PRO A 230 21.53 9.51 17.31
CA PRO A 230 20.27 9.19 17.97
C PRO A 230 19.65 7.94 17.29
N PRO A 231 19.00 7.05 18.05
CA PRO A 231 18.35 5.88 17.46
C PRO A 231 17.36 6.35 16.37
N PRO A 232 17.28 5.65 15.23
CA PRO A 232 16.40 6.05 14.15
C PRO A 232 14.94 6.01 14.62
N ALA A 233 14.11 6.88 14.05
CA ALA A 233 12.70 6.97 14.40
C ALA A 233 11.96 5.64 14.18
N ASP A 234 10.85 5.43 14.90
CA ASP A 234 10.03 4.24 14.71
C ASP A 234 9.59 4.12 13.22
N PRO A 235 9.92 3.02 12.51
CA PRO A 235 9.55 2.83 11.11
C PRO A 235 8.04 2.99 10.85
N ALA A 236 7.18 2.69 11.82
CA ALA A 236 5.73 2.88 11.68
C ALA A 236 5.32 4.36 11.60
N THR A 237 6.16 5.27 12.09
CA THR A 237 5.93 6.72 12.11
C THR A 237 6.53 7.46 10.90
N VAL A 238 7.38 6.80 10.10
CA VAL A 238 8.12 7.44 8.99
C VAL A 238 7.15 7.80 7.85
N PRO A 239 7.03 9.09 7.47
CA PRO A 239 6.07 9.52 6.45
C PRO A 239 6.55 9.14 5.04
N TRP A 240 5.83 8.19 4.42
CA TRP A 240 5.97 7.82 3.01
C TRP A 240 4.70 8.14 2.22
N SER A 241 4.81 8.24 0.90
CA SER A 241 3.66 8.43 -0.01
C SER A 241 3.91 7.79 -1.38
N TYR A 242 2.99 7.99 -2.34
CA TYR A 242 3.15 7.50 -3.72
C TYR A 242 3.77 8.54 -4.68
N GLN A 243 4.10 9.76 -4.22
CA GLN A 243 4.52 10.87 -5.08
C GLN A 243 5.56 11.79 -4.40
N GLY A 244 6.30 12.57 -5.19
CA GLY A 244 7.26 13.55 -4.68
C GLY A 244 8.44 12.93 -3.92
N GLU A 245 9.02 13.69 -2.99
CA GLU A 245 10.25 13.34 -2.26
C GLU A 245 10.11 12.11 -1.35
N THR A 246 8.88 11.76 -0.94
CA THR A 246 8.58 10.56 -0.15
C THR A 246 7.97 9.42 -0.99
N GLY A 247 8.07 9.52 -2.32
CA GLY A 247 7.53 8.56 -3.29
C GLY A 247 8.33 7.25 -3.40
N PRO A 248 7.86 6.30 -4.23
CA PRO A 248 8.43 4.95 -4.33
C PRO A 248 9.91 4.87 -4.69
N GLN A 249 10.44 5.87 -5.38
CA GLN A 249 11.86 5.99 -5.74
C GLN A 249 12.75 6.30 -4.53
N ALA A 250 12.19 6.90 -3.48
CA ALA A 250 12.90 7.34 -2.27
C ALA A 250 12.68 6.43 -1.06
N TRP A 251 11.67 5.56 -1.05
CA TRP A 251 11.27 4.77 0.13
C TRP A 251 12.44 4.08 0.86
N GLY A 252 13.36 3.43 0.13
CA GLY A 252 14.51 2.75 0.74
C GLY A 252 15.59 3.66 1.34
N GLN A 253 15.44 4.98 1.20
CA GLN A 253 16.31 6.01 1.78
C GLN A 253 15.64 6.73 2.96
N LEU A 254 14.30 6.64 3.10
CA LEU A 254 13.56 7.32 4.18
C LEU A 254 13.87 6.76 5.57
N HIS A 255 14.23 5.47 5.66
CA HIS A 255 14.52 4.80 6.92
C HIS A 255 15.34 3.51 6.71
N PRO A 256 16.30 3.14 7.58
CA PRO A 256 17.09 1.91 7.44
C PRO A 256 16.25 0.63 7.34
N ALA A 257 15.13 0.52 8.06
CA ALA A 257 14.24 -0.65 7.98
C ALA A 257 13.46 -0.74 6.64
N PHE A 258 13.51 0.29 5.80
CA PHE A 258 12.92 0.29 4.46
C PHE A 258 13.96 -0.04 3.37
N ALA A 259 15.23 -0.29 3.70
CA ALA A 259 16.31 -0.51 2.73
C ALA A 259 15.98 -1.57 1.66
N THR A 260 15.21 -2.60 2.02
CA THR A 260 14.66 -3.64 1.12
C THR A 260 13.90 -3.06 -0.08
N CYS A 261 13.21 -1.92 0.08
CA CYS A 261 12.51 -1.21 -1.00
C CYS A 261 13.43 -0.74 -2.14
N ALA A 262 14.75 -0.62 -1.90
CA ALA A 262 15.75 -0.20 -2.88
C ALA A 262 16.83 -1.26 -3.16
N GLN A 263 17.10 -2.17 -2.20
CA GLN A 263 18.16 -3.18 -2.28
C GLN A 263 17.63 -4.59 -2.61
N GLY A 264 16.33 -4.83 -2.42
CA GLY A 264 15.71 -6.13 -2.65
C GLY A 264 15.68 -6.52 -4.13
N GLN A 265 15.96 -7.80 -4.42
CA GLN A 265 15.96 -8.35 -5.79
C GLN A 265 14.73 -9.22 -6.08
N ARG A 266 13.87 -9.45 -5.09
CA ARG A 266 12.59 -10.17 -5.21
C ARG A 266 11.40 -9.25 -4.93
N GLN A 267 11.51 -7.98 -5.33
CA GLN A 267 10.48 -6.97 -5.11
C GLN A 267 9.21 -7.19 -5.97
N SER A 268 8.07 -6.71 -5.48
CA SER A 268 6.77 -6.59 -6.14
C SER A 268 6.39 -5.10 -6.34
N PRO A 269 5.50 -4.75 -7.28
CA PRO A 269 4.82 -5.62 -8.25
C PRO A 269 5.71 -5.95 -9.44
N LEU A 270 5.27 -6.87 -10.30
CA LEU A 270 5.95 -7.22 -11.55
C LEU A 270 5.17 -6.79 -12.80
N HIS A 271 5.93 -6.57 -13.88
CA HIS A 271 5.41 -6.66 -15.23
C HIS A 271 5.66 -8.09 -15.73
N ILE A 272 4.57 -8.87 -15.83
CA ILE A 272 4.59 -10.27 -16.26
C ILE A 272 4.47 -10.30 -17.78
N THR A 273 5.45 -10.88 -18.47
CA THR A 273 5.42 -11.10 -19.92
C THR A 273 5.52 -12.59 -20.26
N ALA A 274 5.13 -12.95 -21.49
CA ALA A 274 5.27 -14.30 -22.01
C ALA A 274 6.72 -14.85 -22.01
N ALA A 275 7.73 -13.99 -21.92
CA ALA A 275 9.15 -14.38 -21.83
C ALA A 275 9.59 -14.72 -20.39
N ASP A 276 8.93 -14.15 -19.38
CA ASP A 276 9.20 -14.43 -17.95
C ASP A 276 8.40 -15.65 -17.44
N THR A 277 7.36 -16.06 -18.17
CA THR A 277 6.44 -17.13 -17.76
C THR A 277 6.90 -18.52 -18.18
N VAL A 278 6.93 -19.45 -17.23
CA VAL A 278 7.07 -20.89 -17.48
C VAL A 278 5.83 -21.64 -17.03
N ALA A 279 5.33 -22.56 -17.87
CA ALA A 279 4.28 -23.49 -17.47
C ALA A 279 4.78 -24.35 -16.29
N GLY A 280 3.92 -24.58 -15.30
CA GLY A 280 4.25 -25.45 -14.18
C GLY A 280 3.02 -26.09 -13.54
N PRO A 281 3.20 -27.19 -12.79
CA PRO A 281 2.14 -27.71 -11.94
C PRO A 281 1.78 -26.64 -10.90
N ALA A 282 0.49 -26.36 -10.80
CA ALA A 282 -0.08 -25.37 -9.90
C ALA A 282 -1.33 -25.96 -9.25
N ASP A 283 -1.48 -25.79 -7.95
CA ASP A 283 -2.64 -26.27 -7.22
C ASP A 283 -3.86 -25.41 -7.58
N PRO A 284 -5.03 -25.99 -7.91
CA PRO A 284 -6.22 -25.20 -8.16
C PRO A 284 -6.60 -24.43 -6.89
N LEU A 285 -6.74 -23.11 -7.01
CA LEU A 285 -7.18 -22.26 -5.90
C LEU A 285 -8.57 -22.70 -5.44
N ARG A 286 -8.73 -22.95 -4.14
CA ARG A 286 -10.01 -23.34 -3.53
C ARG A 286 -10.39 -22.34 -2.44
N PRO A 287 -11.03 -21.21 -2.79
CA PRO A 287 -11.54 -20.24 -1.82
C PRO A 287 -12.73 -20.85 -1.07
N GLY A 288 -12.67 -20.86 0.26
CA GLY A 288 -13.73 -21.30 1.14
C GLY A 288 -14.96 -20.40 1.05
N ALA A 289 -16.15 -21.00 1.12
CA ALA A 289 -17.44 -20.33 0.95
C ALA A 289 -17.97 -19.68 2.25
N GLN A 290 -17.08 -19.26 3.16
CA GLN A 290 -17.51 -18.58 4.38
C GLN A 290 -17.95 -17.15 4.09
N VAL A 291 -19.04 -16.73 4.74
CA VAL A 291 -19.36 -15.31 4.89
C VAL A 291 -18.44 -14.66 5.92
N PHE A 292 -18.03 -13.41 5.70
CA PHE A 292 -17.21 -12.63 6.61
C PHE A 292 -17.70 -11.19 6.72
N SER A 293 -17.09 -10.42 7.63
CA SER A 293 -17.23 -8.97 7.73
C SER A 293 -15.85 -8.32 7.85
N GLY A 294 -15.79 -7.04 8.16
CA GLY A 294 -14.53 -6.38 8.46
C GLY A 294 -14.71 -4.94 8.92
N THR A 295 -13.60 -4.32 9.30
CA THR A 295 -13.52 -2.89 9.54
C THR A 295 -12.80 -2.22 8.36
N LEU A 296 -13.53 -1.36 7.66
CA LEU A 296 -13.07 -0.66 6.46
C LEU A 296 -12.39 0.64 6.87
N MET A 297 -11.15 0.86 6.47
CA MET A 297 -10.28 1.94 6.95
C MET A 297 -9.79 2.82 5.81
N HIS A 298 -9.72 4.13 6.04
CA HIS A 298 -9.05 5.07 5.14
C HIS A 298 -7.64 5.35 5.67
N THR A 299 -6.63 4.57 5.27
CA THR A 299 -5.23 4.67 5.79
C THR A 299 -4.51 5.98 5.42
N GLY A 300 -5.19 6.87 4.70
CA GLY A 300 -4.67 8.14 4.18
C GLY A 300 -3.88 7.96 2.87
N LYS A 301 -3.64 6.69 2.50
CA LYS A 301 -2.88 6.25 1.32
C LYS A 301 -3.68 5.26 0.46
N ALA A 302 -4.56 4.49 1.08
CA ALA A 302 -5.49 3.55 0.42
C ALA A 302 -6.81 3.47 1.19
N ILE A 303 -7.79 2.78 0.60
CA ILE A 303 -8.91 2.15 1.32
C ILE A 303 -8.52 0.69 1.53
N GLU A 304 -8.70 0.17 2.74
CA GLU A 304 -8.31 -1.20 3.12
C GLU A 304 -9.36 -1.78 4.08
N LEU A 305 -9.66 -3.07 3.97
CA LEU A 305 -10.59 -3.79 4.85
C LEU A 305 -9.81 -4.78 5.72
N GLU A 306 -9.77 -4.56 7.03
CA GLU A 306 -9.33 -5.58 7.99
C GLU A 306 -10.45 -6.62 8.17
N VAL A 307 -10.14 -7.91 8.03
CA VAL A 307 -11.15 -8.98 7.96
C VAL A 307 -11.52 -9.51 9.33
N GLU A 308 -12.83 -9.51 9.62
CA GLU A 308 -13.42 -10.06 10.82
C GLU A 308 -14.11 -11.41 10.53
N GLY A 309 -13.63 -12.46 11.18
CA GLY A 309 -14.17 -13.82 11.07
C GLY A 309 -13.15 -14.80 10.48
N ILE A 310 -13.66 -15.85 9.83
CA ILE A 310 -12.84 -16.90 9.21
C ILE A 310 -13.26 -17.04 7.75
N GLN A 311 -12.46 -16.48 6.84
CA GLN A 311 -12.48 -16.78 5.41
C GLN A 311 -11.13 -17.44 5.08
N THR A 312 -11.14 -18.52 4.29
CA THR A 312 -9.91 -19.25 3.95
C THR A 312 -9.71 -19.52 2.47
N LEU A 313 -8.46 -19.77 2.08
CA LEU A 313 -8.05 -20.30 0.79
C LEU A 313 -7.23 -21.56 1.03
N VAL A 314 -7.59 -22.69 0.39
CA VAL A 314 -6.70 -23.85 0.37
C VAL A 314 -5.68 -23.66 -0.75
N LEU A 315 -4.41 -23.63 -0.38
CA LEU A 315 -3.26 -23.36 -1.25
C LEU A 315 -2.09 -24.25 -0.80
N ARG A 316 -1.51 -25.01 -1.74
CA ARG A 316 -0.45 -26.01 -1.46
C ARG A 316 -0.85 -27.03 -0.39
N GLY A 317 -2.09 -27.49 -0.45
CA GLY A 317 -2.67 -28.49 0.46
C GLY A 317 -2.96 -28.00 1.89
N ARG A 318 -2.70 -26.73 2.22
CA ARG A 318 -2.91 -26.14 3.55
C ARG A 318 -3.97 -25.04 3.52
N PRO A 319 -4.73 -24.81 4.60
CA PRO A 319 -5.61 -23.65 4.72
C PRO A 319 -4.78 -22.41 5.05
N TRP A 320 -5.04 -21.32 4.34
CA TRP A 320 -4.54 -19.97 4.62
C TRP A 320 -5.74 -19.09 5.00
N GLN A 321 -5.59 -18.22 5.99
CA GLN A 321 -6.67 -17.35 6.48
C GLN A 321 -6.55 -15.96 5.85
N LEU A 322 -7.65 -15.41 5.35
CA LEU A 322 -7.72 -14.04 4.86
C LEU A 322 -7.59 -13.07 6.03
N HIS A 323 -6.66 -12.12 5.92
CA HIS A 323 -6.38 -11.11 6.95
C HIS A 323 -6.88 -9.72 6.55
N SER A 324 -6.66 -9.32 5.29
CA SER A 324 -7.15 -8.04 4.78
C SER A 324 -7.49 -8.08 3.29
N VAL A 325 -8.24 -7.07 2.84
CA VAL A 325 -8.53 -6.80 1.43
C VAL A 325 -8.08 -5.38 1.10
N GLN A 326 -7.16 -5.23 0.14
CA GLN A 326 -6.53 -3.97 -0.22
C GLN A 326 -6.92 -3.55 -1.64
N PHE A 327 -7.10 -2.25 -1.89
CA PHE A 327 -7.61 -1.72 -3.15
C PHE A 327 -6.59 -0.79 -3.81
N HIS A 328 -6.10 -1.16 -4.99
CA HIS A 328 -5.08 -0.40 -5.73
C HIS A 328 -5.64 0.13 -7.06
N HIS A 329 -5.50 1.43 -7.30
CA HIS A 329 -5.79 2.06 -8.59
C HIS A 329 -4.61 2.93 -9.06
N PRO A 330 -4.03 2.69 -10.25
CA PRO A 330 -4.24 1.53 -11.12
C PRO A 330 -3.86 0.20 -10.44
N ALA A 331 -4.08 -0.92 -11.12
CA ALA A 331 -3.48 -2.19 -10.69
C ALA A 331 -1.95 -2.06 -10.64
N GLU A 332 -1.35 -2.73 -9.65
CA GLU A 332 0.10 -2.72 -9.43
C GLU A 332 0.84 -3.62 -10.43
N GLU A 333 0.39 -4.87 -10.60
CA GLU A 333 0.89 -5.75 -11.65
C GLU A 333 0.43 -5.36 -13.05
N LYS A 334 1.32 -5.61 -14.02
CA LYS A 334 1.07 -5.48 -15.45
C LYS A 334 1.16 -6.85 -16.10
N ILE A 335 0.22 -7.18 -16.97
CA ILE A 335 0.14 -8.51 -17.61
C ILE A 335 0.17 -8.32 -19.12
N HIS A 336 1.20 -8.86 -19.79
CA HIS A 336 1.38 -8.75 -21.25
C HIS A 336 1.22 -7.30 -21.76
N HIS A 337 1.89 -6.35 -21.10
CA HIS A 337 1.81 -4.90 -21.32
C HIS A 337 0.45 -4.23 -21.03
N GLN A 338 -0.60 -4.98 -20.67
CA GLN A 338 -1.88 -4.43 -20.21
C GLN A 338 -1.74 -3.91 -18.77
N ASN A 339 -2.11 -2.64 -18.56
CA ASN A 339 -2.37 -2.09 -17.23
C ASN A 339 -3.88 -2.19 -16.94
N PHE A 340 -4.26 -2.67 -15.76
CA PHE A 340 -5.66 -2.69 -15.34
C PHE A 340 -6.00 -1.41 -14.55
N PRO A 341 -7.21 -0.82 -14.71
CA PRO A 341 -7.59 0.40 -14.01
C PRO A 341 -7.70 0.26 -12.48
N MET A 342 -7.84 -0.96 -11.97
CA MET A 342 -7.81 -1.27 -10.54
C MET A 342 -7.42 -2.75 -10.33
N ALA A 343 -6.88 -3.07 -9.16
CA ALA A 343 -6.82 -4.43 -8.62
C ALA A 343 -7.40 -4.48 -7.20
N THR A 344 -7.92 -5.64 -6.82
CA THR A 344 -8.24 -5.96 -5.43
C THR A 344 -7.32 -7.08 -4.96
N ASP A 345 -6.54 -6.81 -3.92
CA ASP A 345 -5.54 -7.73 -3.37
C ASP A 345 -6.07 -8.37 -2.08
N LEU A 346 -6.21 -9.70 -2.09
CA LEU A 346 -6.63 -10.50 -0.93
C LEU A 346 -5.39 -11.01 -0.19
N VAL A 347 -5.12 -10.48 1.02
CA VAL A 347 -3.93 -10.81 1.81
C VAL A 347 -4.21 -12.00 2.73
N TYR A 348 -3.46 -13.09 2.55
CA TYR A 348 -3.61 -14.36 3.26
C TYR A 348 -2.38 -14.69 4.12
N HIS A 349 -2.63 -15.18 5.34
CA HIS A 349 -1.61 -15.75 6.21
C HIS A 349 -1.68 -17.29 6.23
N GLY A 350 -0.52 -17.93 6.10
CA GLY A 350 -0.33 -19.37 6.15
C GLY A 350 -0.08 -19.88 7.57
N PRO A 351 -0.19 -21.21 7.80
CA PRO A 351 -0.17 -21.80 9.15
C PRO A 351 1.19 -21.73 9.86
N GLU A 352 2.28 -21.45 9.14
CA GLU A 352 3.62 -21.23 9.72
C GLU A 352 4.06 -19.76 9.60
N GLY A 353 3.11 -18.83 9.50
CA GLY A 353 3.39 -17.39 9.41
C GLY A 353 3.80 -16.90 8.02
N GLN A 354 3.66 -17.72 6.97
CA GLN A 354 3.88 -17.27 5.60
C GLN A 354 2.83 -16.23 5.17
N MET A 355 3.16 -15.37 4.21
CA MET A 355 2.20 -14.47 3.56
C MET A 355 2.04 -14.80 2.08
N ALA A 356 0.80 -14.81 1.61
CA ALA A 356 0.43 -14.86 0.20
C ALA A 356 -0.53 -13.71 -0.10
N VAL A 357 -0.52 -13.19 -1.33
CA VAL A 357 -1.51 -12.21 -1.78
C VAL A 357 -2.10 -12.66 -3.10
N LEU A 358 -3.43 -12.76 -3.15
CA LEU A 358 -4.18 -13.08 -4.36
C LEU A 358 -4.74 -11.79 -4.95
N SER A 359 -4.03 -11.27 -5.96
CA SER A 359 -4.41 -10.08 -6.71
C SER A 359 -5.47 -10.43 -7.77
N VAL A 360 -6.57 -9.68 -7.76
CA VAL A 360 -7.70 -9.79 -8.68
C VAL A 360 -7.72 -8.54 -9.57
N PRO A 361 -7.19 -8.59 -10.80
CA PRO A 361 -7.24 -7.47 -11.73
C PRO A 361 -8.68 -7.12 -12.12
N MET A 362 -8.97 -5.83 -12.28
CA MET A 362 -10.31 -5.34 -12.61
C MET A 362 -10.29 -4.49 -13.88
N GLN A 363 -11.23 -4.72 -14.78
CA GLN A 363 -11.42 -3.97 -16.03
C GLN A 363 -12.74 -3.21 -16.04
N LEU A 364 -12.82 -2.11 -16.82
CA LEU A 364 -14.05 -1.33 -16.93
C LEU A 364 -15.18 -2.18 -17.55
N GLY A 365 -16.34 -2.21 -16.89
CA GLY A 365 -17.50 -3.00 -17.30
C GLY A 365 -18.71 -2.76 -16.40
N THR A 366 -19.42 -3.84 -16.08
CA THR A 366 -20.55 -3.81 -15.14
C THR A 366 -20.11 -3.51 -13.70
N PRO A 367 -20.99 -2.98 -12.83
CA PRO A 367 -20.71 -2.86 -11.41
C PRO A 367 -20.35 -4.21 -10.76
N ASN A 368 -19.34 -4.17 -9.90
CA ASN A 368 -18.91 -5.30 -9.09
C ASN A 368 -19.79 -5.42 -7.83
N PRO A 369 -20.43 -6.58 -7.53
CA PRO A 369 -21.34 -6.71 -6.39
C PRO A 369 -20.59 -6.68 -5.04
N PHE A 370 -19.41 -7.28 -4.96
CA PHE A 370 -18.58 -7.26 -3.76
C PHE A 370 -18.15 -5.82 -3.41
N LEU A 371 -17.63 -5.06 -4.38
CA LEU A 371 -17.31 -3.65 -4.15
C LEU A 371 -18.54 -2.79 -3.84
N ALA A 372 -19.73 -3.11 -4.36
CA ALA A 372 -20.93 -2.33 -4.06
C ALA A 372 -21.31 -2.38 -2.57
N LYS A 373 -21.13 -3.55 -1.92
CA LYS A 373 -21.31 -3.71 -0.47
C LYS A 373 -20.32 -2.84 0.31
N ILE A 374 -19.05 -2.86 -0.08
CA ILE A 374 -17.97 -2.14 0.61
C ILE A 374 -18.06 -0.62 0.38
N TRP A 375 -18.31 -0.18 -0.86
CA TRP A 375 -18.35 1.26 -1.22
C TRP A 375 -19.52 2.01 -0.57
N THR A 376 -20.58 1.30 -0.17
CA THR A 376 -21.70 1.87 0.60
C THR A 376 -21.28 2.36 2.00
N HIS A 377 -20.13 1.88 2.50
CA HIS A 377 -19.63 2.14 3.85
C HIS A 377 -18.25 2.81 3.89
N MET A 378 -17.75 3.37 2.77
CA MET A 378 -16.39 3.96 2.74
C MET A 378 -16.24 5.13 3.74
N PRO A 379 -15.27 5.07 4.69
CA PRO A 379 -14.85 6.24 5.45
C PRO A 379 -14.41 7.37 4.51
N LEU A 380 -14.88 8.59 4.77
CA LEU A 380 -14.62 9.76 3.93
C LEU A 380 -13.38 10.55 4.39
N ASP A 381 -13.11 10.55 5.70
CA ASP A 381 -11.99 11.24 6.32
C ASP A 381 -10.76 10.33 6.44
N ARG A 382 -9.57 10.95 6.50
CA ARG A 382 -8.31 10.20 6.61
C ARG A 382 -8.11 9.72 8.06
N ALA A 383 -7.65 8.48 8.20
CA ALA A 383 -7.54 7.73 9.45
C ALA A 383 -8.89 7.43 10.15
N ASP A 384 -10.02 7.60 9.43
CA ASP A 384 -11.34 7.12 9.86
C ASP A 384 -11.57 5.64 9.50
N SER A 385 -12.50 4.98 10.18
CA SER A 385 -12.85 3.58 9.95
C SER A 385 -14.32 3.26 10.22
N VAL A 386 -14.91 2.42 9.37
CA VAL A 386 -16.32 2.01 9.42
C VAL A 386 -16.41 0.50 9.47
N ARG A 387 -16.99 -0.04 10.56
CA ARG A 387 -17.23 -1.48 10.70
C ARG A 387 -18.43 -1.90 9.86
N LEU A 388 -18.25 -2.92 9.01
CA LEU A 388 -19.29 -3.43 8.13
C LEU A 388 -20.31 -4.29 8.89
N PRO A 389 -21.60 -4.32 8.46
CA PRO A 389 -22.58 -5.20 9.06
C PRO A 389 -22.20 -6.68 8.89
N PRO A 390 -22.42 -7.53 9.91
CA PRO A 390 -21.87 -8.88 9.94
C PRO A 390 -22.41 -9.79 8.83
N GLY A 391 -21.52 -10.64 8.28
CA GLY A 391 -21.88 -11.72 7.36
C GLY A 391 -22.26 -11.30 5.94
N GLN A 392 -21.96 -10.06 5.53
CA GLN A 392 -22.33 -9.57 4.20
C GLN A 392 -21.35 -9.95 3.07
N LEU A 393 -20.09 -10.26 3.36
CA LEU A 393 -19.07 -10.45 2.32
C LEU A 393 -18.77 -11.93 2.04
N GLN A 394 -18.53 -12.25 0.77
CA GLN A 394 -18.07 -13.56 0.28
C GLN A 394 -17.05 -13.32 -0.83
N VAL A 395 -15.90 -14.01 -0.81
CA VAL A 395 -14.85 -13.80 -1.85
C VAL A 395 -15.31 -14.26 -3.24
N GLN A 396 -16.27 -15.19 -3.30
CA GLN A 396 -16.89 -15.69 -4.54
C GLN A 396 -17.68 -14.61 -5.30
N GLU A 397 -18.00 -13.47 -4.67
CA GLU A 397 -18.61 -12.31 -5.35
C GLU A 397 -17.58 -11.36 -5.98
N LEU A 398 -16.31 -11.48 -5.57
CA LEU A 398 -15.17 -10.75 -6.16
C LEU A 398 -14.50 -11.56 -7.26
N LEU A 399 -14.39 -12.88 -7.08
CA LEU A 399 -13.54 -13.75 -7.90
C LEU A 399 -14.19 -14.15 -9.25
N PRO A 400 -13.37 -14.31 -10.33
CA PRO A 400 -13.83 -14.87 -11.59
C PRO A 400 -14.12 -16.37 -11.49
N ARG A 401 -14.86 -16.92 -12.47
CA ARG A 401 -15.06 -18.38 -12.61
C ARG A 401 -13.78 -19.13 -12.96
N ASP A 402 -12.90 -18.48 -13.71
CA ASP A 402 -11.60 -19.00 -14.11
C ASP A 402 -10.54 -18.47 -13.13
N LEU A 403 -10.11 -19.33 -12.20
CA LEU A 403 -9.16 -18.99 -11.14
C LEU A 403 -7.69 -19.20 -11.55
N ARG A 404 -7.39 -19.39 -12.84
CA ARG A 404 -6.01 -19.58 -13.30
C ARG A 404 -5.19 -18.31 -13.10
N TYR A 405 -3.94 -18.50 -12.71
CA TYR A 405 -3.11 -17.45 -12.14
C TYR A 405 -1.66 -17.51 -12.62
N TYR A 406 -0.93 -16.41 -12.41
CA TYR A 406 0.52 -16.37 -12.38
C TYR A 406 0.99 -16.40 -10.92
N GLN A 407 2.09 -17.09 -10.62
CA GLN A 407 2.70 -17.05 -9.28
C GLN A 407 4.19 -16.75 -9.32
N TYR A 408 4.64 -15.96 -8.36
CA TYR A 408 6.05 -15.66 -8.14
C TYR A 408 6.32 -15.38 -6.66
N LEU A 409 7.59 -15.52 -6.24
CA LEU A 409 8.02 -15.04 -4.93
C LEU A 409 8.41 -13.56 -5.06
N GLY A 410 7.71 -12.73 -4.30
CA GLY A 410 7.74 -11.28 -4.34
C GLY A 410 7.96 -10.66 -2.96
N SER A 411 7.61 -9.38 -2.86
CA SER A 411 7.56 -8.59 -1.64
C SER A 411 6.17 -8.02 -1.36
N LEU A 412 6.04 -7.36 -0.20
CA LEU A 412 5.07 -6.27 -0.01
C LEU A 412 5.31 -5.15 -1.03
N THR A 413 4.25 -4.48 -1.48
CA THR A 413 4.31 -3.36 -2.45
C THR A 413 4.36 -1.98 -1.78
N THR A 414 4.36 -1.94 -0.44
CA THR A 414 4.50 -0.74 0.40
C THR A 414 5.67 -0.92 1.39
N PRO A 415 6.25 0.17 1.95
CA PRO A 415 7.31 0.07 2.95
C PRO A 415 6.87 -0.75 4.17
N PRO A 416 7.71 -1.66 4.71
CA PRO A 416 9.16 -1.83 4.47
C PRO A 416 9.56 -2.68 3.23
N CYS A 417 8.61 -3.04 2.36
CA CYS A 417 8.84 -3.84 1.16
C CYS A 417 9.49 -5.23 1.41
N THR A 418 9.13 -5.87 2.53
CA THR A 418 9.64 -7.19 2.95
C THR A 418 9.42 -8.25 1.87
N GLU A 419 10.47 -9.02 1.55
CA GLU A 419 10.44 -10.13 0.59
C GLU A 419 9.95 -11.44 1.21
N GLY A 420 9.61 -12.42 0.37
CA GLY A 420 9.11 -13.73 0.79
C GLY A 420 7.59 -13.89 0.68
N VAL A 421 6.90 -12.88 0.13
CA VAL A 421 5.45 -12.91 -0.12
C VAL A 421 5.17 -13.74 -1.38
N LEU A 422 4.28 -14.73 -1.28
CA LEU A 422 3.79 -15.47 -2.43
C LEU A 422 2.72 -14.66 -3.18
N ARG A 423 3.11 -13.97 -4.25
CA ARG A 423 2.17 -13.25 -5.12
C ARG A 423 1.48 -14.25 -6.05
N LEU A 424 0.14 -14.19 -6.07
CA LEU A 424 -0.74 -14.93 -6.98
C LEU A 424 -1.57 -13.89 -7.74
N VAL A 425 -1.54 -13.91 -9.07
CA VAL A 425 -2.19 -12.87 -9.90
C VAL A 425 -3.13 -13.54 -10.87
N LEU A 426 -4.44 -13.32 -10.75
CA LEU A 426 -5.43 -13.96 -11.61
C LEU A 426 -5.29 -13.48 -13.07
N LYS A 427 -5.36 -14.41 -14.03
CA LYS A 427 -5.31 -14.10 -15.46
C LYS A 427 -6.59 -13.45 -15.97
N THR A 428 -7.72 -13.87 -15.42
CA THR A 428 -9.05 -13.43 -15.84
C THR A 428 -9.48 -12.23 -15.00
N PRO A 429 -9.56 -11.02 -15.59
CA PRO A 429 -10.00 -9.84 -14.86
C PRO A 429 -11.51 -9.88 -14.61
N VAL A 430 -11.95 -9.20 -13.56
CA VAL A 430 -13.38 -9.00 -13.25
C VAL A 430 -13.84 -7.59 -13.60
N SER A 431 -15.14 -7.37 -13.74
CA SER A 431 -15.68 -6.04 -14.05
C SER A 431 -15.65 -5.11 -12.82
N ILE A 432 -15.42 -3.82 -13.07
CA ILE A 432 -15.73 -2.69 -12.18
C ILE A 432 -16.42 -1.58 -13.01
N SER A 433 -17.42 -0.89 -12.47
CA SER A 433 -18.05 0.22 -13.19
C SER A 433 -17.18 1.50 -13.16
N PRO A 434 -17.25 2.37 -14.17
CA PRO A 434 -16.59 3.67 -14.14
C PRO A 434 -16.99 4.54 -12.93
N GLU A 435 -18.18 4.34 -12.38
CA GLU A 435 -18.69 5.05 -11.20
C GLU A 435 -18.04 4.53 -9.91
N GLN A 436 -17.90 3.20 -9.77
CA GLN A 436 -17.18 2.60 -8.64
C GLN A 436 -15.71 3.03 -8.62
N LEU A 437 -15.05 3.06 -9.79
CA LEU A 437 -13.68 3.54 -9.91
C LEU A 437 -13.55 5.04 -9.59
N ARG A 438 -14.49 5.88 -10.08
CA ARG A 438 -14.54 7.32 -9.77
C ARG A 438 -14.84 7.61 -8.30
N LEU A 439 -15.49 6.72 -7.56
CA LEU A 439 -15.70 6.87 -6.12
C LEU A 439 -14.41 6.62 -5.35
N LEU A 440 -13.70 5.53 -5.64
CA LEU A 440 -12.39 5.24 -5.02
C LEU A 440 -11.40 6.38 -5.27
N ALA A 441 -11.25 6.78 -6.55
CA ALA A 441 -10.30 7.81 -6.98
C ALA A 441 -10.64 9.25 -6.54
N ARG A 442 -11.70 9.44 -5.74
CA ARG A 442 -12.00 10.71 -5.05
C ARG A 442 -11.57 10.71 -3.58
N LEU A 443 -11.40 9.54 -2.97
CA LEU A 443 -11.00 9.37 -1.58
C LEU A 443 -9.50 9.04 -1.51
N ALA A 444 -9.11 7.95 -2.17
CA ALA A 444 -7.71 7.61 -2.38
C ALA A 444 -7.15 8.33 -3.64
N PRO A 445 -5.95 8.93 -3.57
CA PRO A 445 -5.15 9.22 -4.76
C PRO A 445 -4.56 7.92 -5.32
N ALA A 446 -4.07 7.94 -6.56
CA ALA A 446 -3.49 6.75 -7.19
C ALA A 446 -2.36 6.14 -6.34
N ASN A 447 -2.52 4.86 -5.99
CA ASN A 447 -1.82 4.18 -4.90
C ASN A 447 -1.13 2.87 -5.36
N ALA A 448 -0.45 2.95 -6.51
CA ALA A 448 0.31 1.85 -7.10
C ALA A 448 1.81 2.14 -7.11
N ARG A 449 2.62 1.21 -6.57
CA ARG A 449 4.07 1.18 -6.76
C ARG A 449 4.39 0.87 -8.23
N PRO A 450 5.43 1.49 -8.84
CA PRO A 450 5.90 1.10 -10.15
C PRO A 450 6.32 -0.38 -10.22
N ALA A 451 6.14 -1.01 -11.37
CA ALA A 451 6.65 -2.37 -11.64
C ALA A 451 8.16 -2.46 -11.42
N GLN A 452 8.58 -3.49 -10.70
CA GLN A 452 9.96 -3.76 -10.31
C GLN A 452 10.64 -4.71 -11.32
N ALA A 453 11.98 -4.74 -11.33
CA ALA A 453 12.72 -5.63 -12.23
C ALA A 453 12.53 -7.11 -11.85
N THR A 454 12.45 -8.00 -12.85
CA THR A 454 12.28 -9.45 -12.59
C THR A 454 13.54 -10.07 -11.99
N HIS A 455 14.74 -9.52 -12.26
CA HIS A 455 16.03 -10.07 -11.82
C HIS A 455 16.20 -11.57 -12.18
N GLY A 456 15.68 -11.99 -13.33
CA GLY A 456 15.72 -13.40 -13.77
C GLY A 456 14.78 -14.33 -13.00
N ARG A 457 13.90 -13.81 -12.15
CA ARG A 457 12.82 -14.60 -11.53
C ARG A 457 11.85 -15.08 -12.60
N LEU A 458 11.77 -16.40 -12.79
CA LEU A 458 10.72 -17.02 -13.57
C LEU A 458 9.37 -16.91 -12.84
N VAL A 459 8.36 -16.43 -13.53
CA VAL A 459 6.97 -16.46 -13.09
C VAL A 459 6.40 -17.81 -13.51
N ARG A 460 5.76 -18.57 -12.59
CA ARG A 460 5.06 -19.79 -13.02
C ARG A 460 3.66 -19.46 -13.47
N GLU A 461 3.25 -20.04 -14.59
CA GLU A 461 1.89 -19.99 -15.09
C GLU A 461 1.11 -21.24 -14.62
N ALA A 462 0.02 -21.02 -13.87
CA ALA A 462 -0.94 -22.05 -13.52
C ALA A 462 -1.91 -22.27 -14.71
N GLN A 463 -2.09 -23.52 -15.14
CA GLN A 463 -2.93 -23.88 -16.28
C GLN A 463 -4.37 -24.27 -15.90
#